data_AF-A0A3D5UWC2-F1
#
_entry.id   AF-A0A3D5UWC2-F1
#
_cell.length_a   1.000
_cell.length_b   1.000
_cell.length_c   1.000
_cell.angle_alpha   90.00
_cell.angle_beta   90.00
_cell.angle_gamma   90.00
#
_symmetry.space_group_name_H-M   'P 1'
#
loop_
_entity.id
_entity.type
_entity.pdbx_description
1 polymer ?
#
loop_
_entity_poly.entity_id
_entity_poly.type
_entity_poly.pdbx_seq_one_letter_code
_entity_poly.pdbx_strand_id
1 'polypeptide(L)'
;ELPRFALFNFGGHWLEQGIEMVDAIRFAARVPDAPVKRLPWFALTLLSPFVETFREMREMRYLWKQPVRLDNSKLVNFLGHEPHTPLDVAVRSALAELGCIEPAPAETGYASPSLIAKGSV
;
A
#
# COMPACT_ATOMS: atom_id res chain seq x y z
N GLU A 1 2.14 -26.49 -13.81
CA GLU A 1 1.02 -26.94 -12.95
C GLU A 1 1.21 -26.37 -11.54
N LEU A 2 0.15 -25.95 -10.85
CA LEU A 2 0.25 -25.45 -9.46
C LEU A 2 0.24 -26.61 -8.45
N PRO A 3 1.17 -26.64 -7.48
CA PRO A 3 1.13 -27.62 -6.41
C PRO A 3 -0.15 -27.48 -5.56
N ARG A 4 -0.67 -28.60 -5.06
CA ARG A 4 -1.82 -28.60 -4.15
C ARG A 4 -1.45 -27.88 -2.85
N PHE A 5 -2.25 -26.89 -2.45
CA PHE A 5 -1.99 -26.05 -1.27
C PHE A 5 -0.70 -25.22 -1.33
N ALA A 6 -0.26 -24.80 -2.52
CA ALA A 6 0.88 -23.91 -2.64
C ALA A 6 0.61 -22.55 -1.95
N LEU A 7 1.45 -22.22 -0.97
CA LEU A 7 1.46 -20.92 -0.29
C LEU A 7 2.47 -20.00 -0.95
N PHE A 8 1.97 -18.95 -1.57
CA PHE A 8 2.75 -17.88 -2.17
C PHE A 8 2.43 -16.58 -1.44
N ASN A 9 3.46 -15.89 -0.96
CA ASN A 9 3.31 -14.57 -0.36
C ASN A 9 3.83 -13.52 -1.36
N PHE A 10 3.21 -12.34 -1.31
CA PHE A 10 3.75 -11.15 -1.94
C PHE A 10 4.78 -10.51 -1.01
N GLY A 11 5.92 -10.10 -1.57
CA GLY A 11 6.97 -9.42 -0.82
C GLY A 11 6.59 -7.95 -0.60
N GLY A 12 5.84 -7.38 -1.54
CA GLY A 12 5.43 -5.97 -1.50
C GLY A 12 6.61 -5.01 -1.40
N HIS A 13 6.38 -3.86 -0.78
CA HIS A 13 7.42 -2.87 -0.49
C HIS A 13 7.96 -3.08 0.93
N TRP A 14 9.28 -3.23 1.07
CA TRP A 14 9.93 -3.30 2.37
C TRP A 14 10.48 -1.93 2.76
N LEU A 15 9.84 -1.28 3.74
CA LEU A 15 10.19 0.06 4.20
C LEU A 15 10.94 -0.03 5.53
N GLU A 16 12.27 -0.07 5.49
CA GLU A 16 13.12 -0.42 6.64
C GLU A 16 12.94 0.54 7.82
N GLN A 17 12.78 1.83 7.52
CA GLN A 17 12.70 2.88 8.52
C GLN A 17 11.28 3.42 8.72
N GLY A 18 10.32 2.99 7.88
CA GLY A 18 8.94 3.47 7.85
C GLY A 18 8.76 4.94 7.42
N ILE A 19 9.84 5.72 7.34
CA ILE A 19 9.83 7.12 6.87
C ILE A 19 9.52 7.22 5.37
N GLU A 20 9.87 6.19 4.60
CA GLU A 20 9.63 6.15 3.16
C GLU A 20 8.14 6.28 2.80
N MET A 21 7.24 5.68 3.61
CA MET A 21 5.79 5.85 3.44
C MET A 21 5.37 7.29 3.70
N VAL A 22 5.94 7.91 4.73
CA VAL A 22 5.67 9.32 5.07
C VAL A 22 6.12 10.24 3.94
N ASP A 23 7.31 10.02 3.40
CA ASP A 23 7.85 10.84 2.31
C ASP A 23 7.06 10.63 1.02
N ALA A 24 6.62 9.40 0.73
CA ALA A 24 5.71 9.11 -0.38
C ALA A 24 4.36 9.84 -0.23
N ILE A 25 3.78 9.87 0.98
CA ILE A 25 2.55 10.62 1.27
C ILE A 25 2.77 12.12 1.10
N ARG A 26 3.86 12.68 1.65
CA ARG A 26 4.20 14.11 1.52
C ARG A 26 4.37 14.52 0.07
N PHE A 27 5.05 13.68 -0.72
CA PHE A 27 5.24 13.88 -2.14
C PHE A 27 3.89 13.84 -2.89
N ALA A 28 3.09 12.80 -2.67
CA ALA A 28 1.78 12.63 -3.30
C ALA A 28 0.80 13.78 -2.94
N ALA A 29 0.82 14.23 -1.69
CA ALA A 29 0.00 15.33 -1.20
C ALA A 29 0.55 16.73 -1.54
N ARG A 30 1.77 16.83 -2.06
CA ARG A 30 2.49 18.09 -2.31
C ARG A 30 2.63 18.96 -1.04
N VAL A 31 2.83 18.32 0.11
CA VAL A 31 3.06 19.00 1.40
C VAL A 31 4.37 18.48 2.02
N PRO A 32 5.55 18.93 1.54
CA PRO A 32 6.84 18.40 1.98
C PRO A 32 7.09 18.61 3.48
N ASP A 33 6.57 19.70 4.05
CA ASP A 33 6.81 20.10 5.43
C ASP A 33 5.76 19.55 6.42
N ALA A 34 4.90 18.61 5.99
CA ALA A 34 3.87 18.05 6.87
C ALA A 34 4.51 17.43 8.12
N PRO A 35 4.11 17.84 9.35
CA PRO A 35 4.77 17.39 10.57
C PRO A 35 4.47 15.92 10.85
N VAL A 36 5.52 15.16 11.15
CA VAL A 36 5.43 13.73 11.46
C VAL A 36 5.51 13.57 12.96
N LYS A 37 4.44 13.07 13.56
CA LYS A 37 4.35 12.88 15.01
C LYS A 37 4.30 11.39 15.33
N ARG A 38 4.98 11.00 16.40
CA ARG A 38 4.83 9.66 16.95
C ARG A 38 3.45 9.52 17.58
N LEU A 39 2.85 8.36 17.40
CA LEU A 39 1.58 8.03 18.04
C LEU A 39 1.75 8.01 19.57
N PRO A 40 0.94 8.77 20.35
CA PRO A 40 1.08 8.84 21.79
C PRO A 40 0.55 7.56 22.46
N TRP A 41 1.37 6.51 22.46
CA TRP A 41 1.03 5.18 23.01
C TRP A 41 0.48 5.22 24.43
N PHE A 42 0.94 6.17 25.25
CA PHE A 42 0.43 6.38 26.60
C PHE A 42 -1.05 6.79 26.58
N ALA A 43 -1.43 7.75 25.73
CA ALA A 43 -2.82 8.20 25.62
C ALA A 43 -3.74 7.09 25.11
N LEU A 44 -3.30 6.33 24.11
CA LEU A 44 -4.06 5.16 23.63
C LEU A 44 -4.25 4.10 24.73
N THR A 45 -3.22 3.88 25.55
CA THR A 45 -3.31 2.93 26.67
C THR A 45 -4.29 3.42 27.74
N LEU A 46 -4.27 4.72 28.08
CA LEU A 46 -5.18 5.30 29.07
C LEU A 46 -6.64 5.30 28.61
N LEU A 47 -6.88 5.51 27.31
CA LEU A 47 -8.23 5.55 26.72
C LEU A 47 -8.75 4.16 26.31
N SER A 48 -7.88 3.13 26.28
CA SER A 48 -8.27 1.76 25.91
C SER A 48 -9.45 1.14 26.68
N PRO A 49 -9.67 1.38 27.99
CA PRO A 49 -10.84 0.82 28.67
C PRO A 49 -12.17 1.50 28.27
N PHE A 50 -12.13 2.65 27.58
CA PHE A 50 -13.31 3.40 27.18
C PHE A 50 -13.61 3.29 25.68
N VAL A 51 -12.60 2.99 24.86
CA VAL A 51 -12.70 2.94 23.39
C VAL A 51 -12.17 1.61 22.88
N GLU A 52 -13.08 0.79 22.35
CA GLU A 52 -12.78 -0.55 21.86
C GLU A 52 -11.70 -0.55 20.77
N THR A 53 -11.75 0.40 19.82
CA THR A 53 -10.74 0.55 18.77
C THR A 53 -9.33 0.76 19.34
N PHE A 54 -9.20 1.46 20.47
CA PHE A 54 -7.91 1.71 21.11
C PHE A 54 -7.39 0.48 21.86
N ARG A 55 -8.29 -0.35 22.38
CA ARG A 55 -7.96 -1.65 22.97
C ARG A 55 -7.33 -2.56 21.92
N GLU A 56 -7.96 -2.69 20.76
CA GLU A 56 -7.46 -3.50 19.63
C GLU A 56 -6.13 -2.96 19.08
N MET A 57 -6.00 -1.63 18.90
CA MET A 57 -4.74 -1.03 18.47
C MET A 57 -3.58 -1.29 19.45
N ARG A 58 -3.87 -1.47 20.74
CA ARG A 58 -2.84 -1.81 21.74
C ARG A 58 -2.28 -3.21 21.52
N GLU A 59 -3.10 -4.15 21.06
CA GLU A 59 -2.65 -5.50 20.72
C GLU A 59 -1.76 -5.48 19.48
N MET A 60 -2.11 -4.67 18.48
CA MET A 60 -1.29 -4.47 17.28
C MET A 60 0.05 -3.74 17.51
N ARG A 61 0.31 -3.24 18.73
CA ARG A 61 1.58 -2.60 19.09
C ARG A 61 2.81 -3.47 18.82
N TYR A 62 2.66 -4.80 18.80
CA TYR A 62 3.78 -5.69 18.50
C TYR A 62 4.36 -5.44 17.09
N LEU A 63 3.51 -5.12 16.09
CA LEU A 63 3.94 -4.86 14.72
C LEU A 63 4.81 -3.61 14.60
N TRP A 64 4.65 -2.65 15.52
CA TRP A 64 5.53 -1.48 15.60
C TRP A 64 6.90 -1.76 16.24
N LYS A 65 7.06 -2.90 16.91
CA LYS A 65 8.31 -3.27 17.58
C LYS A 65 9.11 -4.30 16.80
N GLN A 66 8.42 -5.19 16.08
CA GLN A 66 9.04 -6.30 15.39
C GLN A 66 8.83 -6.16 13.88
N PRO A 67 9.91 -6.05 13.09
CA PRO A 67 9.80 -6.07 11.63
C PRO A 67 9.34 -7.46 11.19
N VAL A 68 8.22 -7.52 10.46
CA VAL A 68 7.68 -8.76 9.89
C VAL A 68 7.76 -8.66 8.37
N ARG A 69 8.68 -9.41 7.77
CA ARG A 69 8.84 -9.49 6.31
C ARG A 69 8.25 -10.79 5.78
N LEU A 70 7.42 -10.69 4.74
CA LEU A 70 6.92 -11.85 4.02
C LEU A 70 7.94 -12.29 2.96
N ASP A 71 8.25 -13.59 2.95
CA ASP A 71 9.14 -14.18 1.95
C ASP A 71 8.36 -14.52 0.67
N ASN A 72 8.76 -13.87 -0.42
CA ASN A 72 8.20 -14.03 -1.76
C ASN A 72 9.00 -14.98 -2.66
N SER A 73 10.07 -15.59 -2.15
CA SER A 73 10.98 -16.43 -2.96
C SER A 73 10.23 -17.52 -3.73
N LYS A 74 9.20 -18.14 -3.12
CA LYS A 74 8.36 -19.14 -3.78
C LYS A 74 7.58 -18.56 -4.97
N LEU A 75 7.06 -17.35 -4.82
CA LEU A 75 6.28 -16.66 -5.85
C LEU A 75 7.19 -16.26 -7.02
N VAL A 76 8.34 -15.65 -6.71
CA VAL A 76 9.34 -15.24 -7.71
C VAL A 76 9.87 -16.45 -8.47
N ASN A 77 10.15 -17.56 -7.78
CA ASN A 77 10.58 -18.80 -8.45
C ASN A 77 9.51 -19.38 -9.38
N PHE A 78 8.22 -19.11 -9.12
CA PHE A 78 7.12 -19.61 -9.93
C PHE A 78 6.76 -18.68 -11.11
N LEU A 79 6.75 -17.36 -10.90
CA LEU A 79 6.38 -16.35 -11.91
C LEU A 79 7.56 -15.73 -12.65
N GLY A 80 8.79 -15.92 -12.17
CA GLY A 80 10.02 -15.30 -12.66
C GLY A 80 10.29 -13.91 -12.07
N HIS A 81 9.26 -13.10 -11.86
CA HIS A 81 9.35 -11.82 -11.16
C HIS A 81 8.03 -11.49 -10.46
N GLU A 82 8.08 -10.68 -9.40
CA GLU A 82 6.89 -10.12 -8.77
C GLU A 82 6.56 -8.76 -9.41
N PRO A 83 5.33 -8.54 -9.90
CA PRO A 83 4.93 -7.23 -10.40
C PRO A 83 4.77 -6.27 -9.22
N HIS A 84 5.54 -5.18 -9.23
CA HIS A 84 5.45 -4.12 -8.23
C HIS A 84 4.97 -2.83 -8.86
N THR A 85 3.89 -2.26 -8.32
CA THR A 85 3.54 -0.85 -8.58
C THR A 85 4.50 0.02 -7.79
N PRO A 86 5.17 1.02 -8.41
CA PRO A 86 6.00 1.98 -7.68
C PRO A 86 5.25 2.61 -6.50
N LEU A 87 5.94 2.78 -5.37
CA LEU A 87 5.33 3.20 -4.11
C LEU A 87 4.63 4.57 -4.22
N ASP A 88 5.26 5.51 -4.91
CA ASP A 88 4.74 6.85 -5.18
C ASP A 88 3.43 6.81 -5.99
N VAL A 89 3.38 5.97 -7.03
CA VAL A 89 2.17 5.76 -7.84
C VAL A 89 1.07 5.13 -6.99
N ALA A 90 1.40 4.09 -6.22
CA ALA A 90 0.43 3.39 -5.39
C ALA A 90 -0.17 4.31 -4.31
N VAL A 91 0.67 5.06 -3.59
CA VAL A 91 0.23 6.00 -2.54
C VAL A 91 -0.60 7.12 -3.14
N ARG A 92 -0.19 7.67 -4.28
CA ARG A 92 -0.94 8.73 -4.94
C ARG A 92 -2.32 8.27 -5.39
N SER A 93 -2.42 7.12 -6.04
CA SER A 93 -3.71 6.55 -6.46
C SER A 93 -4.62 6.30 -5.24
N ALA A 94 -4.09 5.71 -4.17
CA ALA A 94 -4.86 5.47 -2.95
C ALA A 94 -5.39 6.77 -2.31
N LEU A 95 -4.56 7.81 -2.21
CA LEU A 95 -4.98 9.10 -1.66
C LEU A 95 -6.04 9.79 -2.54
N ALA A 96 -5.93 9.66 -3.87
CA ALA A 96 -6.93 10.19 -4.79
C ALA A 96 -8.27 9.46 -4.67
N GLU A 97 -8.26 8.13 -4.60
CA GLU A 97 -9.46 7.30 -4.42
C GLU A 97 -10.14 7.54 -3.07
N LEU A 98 -9.35 7.82 -2.02
CA LEU A 98 -9.85 8.23 -0.71
C LEU A 98 -10.38 9.68 -0.68
N GLY A 99 -10.25 10.43 -1.78
CA GLY A 99 -10.66 11.84 -1.86
C GLY A 99 -9.78 12.80 -1.05
N CYS A 100 -8.55 12.38 -0.71
CA CYS A 100 -7.61 13.21 0.05
C CYS A 100 -6.86 14.22 -0.81
N ILE A 101 -6.69 13.90 -2.10
CA ILE A 101 -6.02 14.75 -3.10
C ILE A 101 -6.81 14.70 -4.40
N GLU A 102 -6.54 15.66 -5.30
CA GLU A 102 -7.08 15.61 -6.65
C GLU A 102 -6.52 14.41 -7.41
N PRO A 103 -7.37 13.63 -8.11
CA PRO A 103 -6.90 12.55 -8.95
C PRO A 103 -5.94 13.08 -10.02
N ALA A 104 -5.00 12.24 -10.43
CA ALA A 104 -4.24 12.52 -11.64
C ALA A 104 -5.22 12.83 -12.79
N PRO A 105 -4.92 13.78 -13.67
CA PRO A 105 -5.56 13.79 -14.99
C PRO A 105 -5.41 12.38 -15.53
N ALA A 106 -6.53 11.70 -15.79
CA ALA A 106 -6.48 10.35 -16.32
C ALA A 106 -5.66 10.41 -17.62
N GLU A 107 -4.50 9.76 -17.61
CA GLU A 107 -3.78 9.43 -18.85
C GLU A 107 -4.80 8.68 -19.71
N THR A 108 -5.40 9.39 -20.66
CA THR A 108 -6.42 8.86 -21.56
C THR A 108 -5.71 7.91 -22.51
N GLY A 109 -5.51 6.67 -22.07
CA GLY A 109 -4.51 5.80 -22.67
C GLY A 109 -4.72 4.31 -22.39
N TYR A 110 -5.97 3.87 -22.28
CA TYR A 110 -6.34 2.47 -22.57
C TYR A 110 -7.40 2.45 -23.67
N ALA A 111 -7.07 3.02 -24.83
CA ALA A 111 -7.74 2.65 -26.07
C ALA A 111 -7.03 1.42 -26.64
N SER A 112 -7.55 0.24 -26.36
CA SER A 112 -7.18 -0.98 -27.09
C SER A 112 -7.51 -0.79 -28.58
N PRO A 113 -6.55 -0.90 -29.52
CA PRO A 113 -6.80 -0.69 -30.94
C PRO A 113 -7.36 -1.94 -31.65
N SER A 114 -8.35 -2.64 -31.08
CA SER A 114 -8.79 -3.94 -31.61
C SER A 114 -10.29 -4.14 -31.79
N LEU A 115 -11.11 -3.08 -31.91
CA LEU A 115 -12.53 -3.20 -32.28
C LEU A 115 -13.02 -2.05 -33.19
N ILE A 116 -12.34 -1.79 -34.31
CA ILE A 116 -12.98 -1.18 -35.49
C ILE A 116 -12.54 -1.98 -36.74
N ALA A 117 -13.07 -3.19 -36.88
CA ALA A 117 -13.11 -3.91 -38.15
C ALA A 117 -14.21 -4.98 -38.14
N LYS A 118 -15.45 -4.60 -38.50
CA LYS A 118 -16.33 -5.33 -39.44
C LYS A 118 -17.74 -4.71 -39.53
N GLY A 119 -18.18 -4.53 -40.79
CA GLY A 119 -19.54 -4.14 -41.20
C GLY A 119 -19.51 -2.77 -41.90
N SER A 120 -19.25 -2.63 -43.21
CA SER A 120 -19.96 -3.19 -44.37
C SER A 120 -21.47 -2.93 -44.31
N VAL A 121 -21.92 -1.77 -44.80
CA VAL A 121 -22.74 -1.59 -46.03
C VAL A 121 -22.41 -0.22 -46.61
#